data_AF-A0A850VD41-F1
#
_entry.id   AF-A0A850VD41-F1
#
_cell.length_a   1.000
_cell.length_b   1.000
_cell.length_c   1.000
_cell.angle_alpha   90.00
_cell.angle_beta   90.00
_cell.angle_gamma   90.00
#
_symmetry.space_group_name_H-M   'P 1'
#
loop_
_entity.id
_entity.type
_entity.pdbx_description
1 polymer ?
#
loop_
_entity_poly.entity_id
_entity_poly.type
_entity_poly.pdbx_seq_one_letter_code
_entity_poly.pdbx_strand_id
1 'polypeptide(L)' 'QGPQCQRCRPLFVGSALAGGTCLTCRSFCRHRADVCVSRAELERHRRQPDRYPLE' A
#
# COMPACT_ATOMS: atom_id res chain seq x y z
N GLN A 1 -6.44 -1.50 9.41
CA GLN A 1 -7.36 -0.48 8.83
C GLN A 1 -8.60 -1.18 8.29
N GLY A 2 -9.68 -0.41 8.15
CA GLY A 2 -10.99 -0.93 7.74
C GLY A 2 -11.83 -1.36 8.94
N PRO A 3 -13.16 -1.51 8.77
CA PRO A 3 -14.10 -1.80 9.84
C PRO A 3 -13.78 -3.06 10.66
N GLN A 4 -13.07 -4.00 10.05
CA GLN A 4 -12.75 -5.32 10.61
C GLN A 4 -11.24 -5.59 10.54
N CYS A 5 -10.42 -4.54 10.56
CA CYS A 5 -8.96 -4.64 10.47
C CYS A 5 -8.42 -5.38 9.23
N GLN A 6 -9.23 -5.52 8.18
CA GLN A 6 -8.94 -6.36 7.02
C GLN A 6 -7.92 -5.77 6.03
N ARG A 7 -7.45 -4.54 6.27
CA ARG A 7 -6.46 -3.85 5.41
C ARG A 7 -5.26 -3.38 6.22
N CYS A 8 -4.07 -3.40 5.62
CA CYS A 8 -2.90 -2.76 6.21
C CYS A 8 -3.08 -1.23 6.32
N ARG A 9 -2.26 -0.59 7.18
CA ARG A 9 -2.14 0.88 7.26
C ARG A 9 -1.57 1.46 5.95
N PRO A 10 -1.79 2.75 5.63
CA PRO A 10 -1.17 3.34 4.44
C PRO A 10 0.34 3.19 4.57
N LEU A 11 1.04 2.95 3.46
CA LEU A 11 2.48 2.66 3.41
C LEU A 11 2.90 1.33 4.09
N PHE A 12 1.96 0.42 4.33
CA PHE A 12 2.24 -0.95 4.76
C PHE A 12 1.65 -1.96 3.78
N VAL A 13 2.37 -3.06 3.55
CA VAL A 13 2.01 -4.15 2.63
C VAL A 13 1.99 -5.50 3.31
N GLY A 14 1.24 -6.42 2.71
CA GLY A 14 1.00 -7.76 3.24
C GLY A 14 -0.50 -8.02 3.44
N SER A 15 -0.80 -9.05 4.22
CA SER A 15 -2.18 -9.39 4.60
C SER A 15 -2.41 -9.01 6.05
N ALA A 16 -3.52 -8.34 6.34
CA ALA A 16 -3.98 -8.12 7.72
C ALA A 16 -4.96 -9.21 8.19
N LEU A 17 -5.29 -10.16 7.31
CA LEU A 17 -6.25 -11.24 7.57
C LEU A 17 -5.55 -12.49 8.09
N ALA A 18 -6.27 -13.30 8.85
CA ALA A 18 -5.87 -14.65 9.28
C ALA A 18 -4.47 -14.72 9.93
N GLY A 19 -4.14 -13.75 10.80
CA GLY A 19 -2.82 -13.69 11.45
C GLY A 19 -1.69 -13.23 10.52
N GLY A 20 -2.01 -12.71 9.34
CA GLY A 20 -1.04 -12.08 8.45
C GLY A 20 -0.37 -10.86 9.06
N THR A 21 0.75 -10.46 8.47
CA THR A 21 1.56 -9.32 8.92
C THR A 21 1.59 -8.21 7.87
N CYS A 22 1.54 -6.97 8.36
CA CYS A 22 1.76 -5.77 7.57
C CYS A 22 3.19 -5.27 7.79
N LEU A 23 4.00 -5.21 6.74
CA LEU A 23 5.37 -4.69 6.74
C LEU A 23 5.39 -3.28 6.15
N THR A 24 6.32 -2.42 6.57
CA THR A 24 6.48 -1.09 5.97
C THR A 24 6.94 -1.22 4.52
N CYS A 25 6.51 -0.30 3.64
CA CYS A 25 7.02 -0.23 2.27
C CYS A 25 8.55 -0.16 2.26
N ARG A 26 9.12 0.63 3.18
CA ARG A 26 10.57 0.79 3.30
C ARG A 26 11.29 -0.54 3.59
N SER A 27 10.79 -1.38 4.51
CA SER A 27 11.43 -2.67 4.76
C SER A 27 11.19 -3.66 3.61
N PHE A 28 9.96 -3.71 3.09
CA PHE A 28 9.58 -4.58 2.00
C PHE A 28 10.38 -4.30 0.71
N CYS A 29 10.56 -3.03 0.37
CA CYS A 29 11.34 -2.55 -0.77
C CYS A 29 12.84 -2.42 -0.48
N ARG A 30 13.37 -3.05 0.58
CA ARG A 30 14.79 -3.04 0.95
C ARG A 30 15.40 -1.64 1.00
N HIS A 31 14.67 -0.70 1.59
CA HIS A 31 14.99 0.71 1.75
C HIS A 31 15.19 1.48 0.42
N ARG A 32 14.63 0.99 -0.68
CA ARG A 32 14.70 1.65 -2.00
C ARG A 32 13.48 2.50 -2.33
N ALA A 33 12.42 2.41 -1.53
CA ALA A 33 11.19 3.17 -1.70
C ALA A 33 10.51 3.37 -0.35
N ASP A 34 10.01 4.58 -0.11
CA ASP A 34 9.20 4.91 1.07
C ASP A 34 7.70 4.69 0.81
N VAL A 35 7.28 4.73 -0.46
CA VAL A 35 5.91 4.49 -0.92
C VAL A 35 5.87 3.24 -1.80
N CYS A 36 4.89 2.39 -1.56
CA CYS A 36 4.60 1.22 -2.37
C CYS A 36 3.11 1.15 -2.65
N VAL A 37 2.79 0.92 -3.92
CA VAL A 37 1.42 0.96 -4.45
C VAL A 37 1.17 -0.31 -5.23
N SER A 38 -0.06 -0.81 -5.20
CA SER A 38 -0.45 -1.92 -6.05
C SER A 38 -0.42 -1.51 -7.53
N ARG A 39 -0.30 -2.50 -8.42
CA ARG A 39 -0.33 -2.26 -9.87
C ARG A 39 -1.61 -1.53 -10.31
N ALA A 40 -2.75 -1.87 -9.71
CA ALA A 40 -4.02 -1.22 -9.99
C ALA A 40 -4.05 0.25 -9.54
N GLU A 41 -3.46 0.58 -8.38
CA GLU A 41 -3.32 1.96 -7.93
C GLU A 41 -2.41 2.77 -8.85
N LEU A 42 -1.26 2.19 -9.24
CA LEU A 42 -0.36 2.82 -10.20
C LEU A 42 -1.02 3.07 -11.56
N GLU A 43 -1.80 2.12 -12.06
CA GLU A 43 -2.54 2.26 -13.32
C GLU A 43 -3.67 3.30 -13.23
N ARG A 44 -4.30 3.47 -12.06
CA ARG A 44 -5.28 4.54 -11.83
C ARG A 44 -4.61 5.90 -11.78
N HIS A 45 -3.51 6.03 -11.04
CA HIS A 45 -2.71 7.25 -10.98
C HIS A 45 -2.22 7.66 -12.37
N ARG A 46 -1.66 6.72 -13.14
CA ARG A 46 -1.22 6.99 -14.53
C ARG A 46 -2.33 7.47 -15.45
N ARG A 47 -3.57 7.05 -15.21
CA ARG A 47 -4.76 7.49 -15.98
C ARG A 47 -5.27 8.85 -15.52
N GLN A 48 -5.26 9.13 -14.21
CA GLN A 48 -5.78 10.35 -13.61
C GLN A 48 -4.91 10.78 -12.41
N PRO A 49 -3.78 11.45 -12.65
CA PRO A 49 -2.83 11.78 -11.58
C PRO A 49 -3.44 12.67 -10.49
N ASP A 50 -4.22 13.68 -10.89
CA ASP A 50 -4.81 14.67 -9.97
C ASP A 50 -5.88 14.06 -9.04
N ARG A 51 -6.56 13.00 -9.50
CA ARG A 51 -7.64 12.34 -8.73
C ARG A 51 -7.12 11.24 -7.81
N TYR A 52 -5.96 10.67 -8.13
CA TYR A 52 -5.35 9.55 -7.40
C TYR A 52 -3.86 9.85 -7.12
N PRO A 53 -3.54 10.85 -6.29
CA PRO A 53 -2.16 11.12 -5.90
C PRO A 53 -1.56 9.93 -5.14
N LEU A 54 -0.25 9.73 -5.27
CA LEU A 54 0.51 8.65 -4.60
C LEU A 54 1.19 9.13 -3.30
N GLU A 55 0.73 10.25 -2.73
CA GLU A 55 1.31 10.94 -1.57
C GLU A 55 0.76 10.42 -0.24
#